data_AF-A0A9D4J1V5-F1
#
_entry.id   AF-A0A9D4J1V5-F1
#
_cell.length_a   1.000
_cell.length_b   1.000
_cell.length_c   1.000
_cell.angle_alpha   90.00
_cell.angle_beta   90.00
_cell.angle_gamma   90.00
#
_symmetry.space_group_name_H-M   'P 1'
#
loop_
_entity.id
_entity.type
_entity.pdbx_description
1 polymer ?
#
loop_
_entity_poly.entity_id
_entity_poly.type
_entity_poly.pdbx_seq_one_letter_code
_entity_poly.pdbx_strand_id
1 'polypeptide(L)'
;MDMKGCAFHWAQAVLRNVKEVGLQTTYERRESVHGLIRKLLALPFLPGPHIPRAFDCLRDKAEANTAQMRSLFEYVEIQWIESSLWSE
;
A
#
# COMPACT_ATOMS: atom_id res chain seq x y z
N MET A 1 4.34 -16.12 2.01
CA MET A 1 5.08 -14.86 1.87
C MET A 1 4.77 -14.03 3.11
N ASP A 2 5.70 -13.96 4.05
CA ASP A 2 5.55 -13.15 5.27
C ASP A 2 6.29 -11.83 5.05
N MET A 3 5.60 -10.72 5.23
CA MET A 3 6.22 -9.39 5.16
C MET A 3 7.16 -9.25 6.37
N LYS A 4 8.47 -9.37 6.15
CA LYS A 4 9.46 -9.24 7.23
C LYS A 4 9.75 -7.76 7.46
N GLY A 5 9.08 -7.18 8.43
CA GLY A 5 9.27 -5.78 8.81
C GLY A 5 8.34 -5.39 9.96
N CYS A 6 8.75 -4.43 10.78
CA CYS A 6 7.85 -3.87 11.79
C CYS A 6 6.73 -3.09 11.09
N ALA A 7 5.47 -3.28 11.52
CA ALA A 7 4.32 -2.52 11.02
C ALA A 7 4.54 -0.99 11.09
N PHE A 8 5.36 -0.53 12.04
CA PHE A 8 5.79 0.87 12.13
C PHE A 8 6.60 1.32 10.90
N HIS A 9 7.63 0.57 10.50
CA HIS A 9 8.46 0.92 9.34
C HIS A 9 7.69 0.80 8.02
N TRP A 10 6.80 -0.20 7.92
CA TRP A 10 5.84 -0.29 6.83
C TRP A 10 4.98 0.97 6.73
N ALA A 11 4.32 1.33 7.83
CA ALA A 11 3.44 2.50 7.84
C ALA A 11 4.21 3.79 7.52
N GLN A 12 5.42 3.94 8.04
CA GLN A 12 6.30 5.08 7.75
C GLN A 12 6.67 5.14 6.26
N ALA A 13 7.03 4.02 5.64
CA ALA A 13 7.40 3.97 4.23
C ALA A 13 6.22 4.31 3.31
N VAL A 14 5.05 3.71 3.57
CA VAL A 14 3.83 3.98 2.80
C VAL A 14 3.41 5.44 2.96
N LEU A 15 3.37 5.97 4.19
CA LEU A 15 2.98 7.37 4.42
C LEU A 15 3.96 8.37 3.83
N ARG A 16 5.26 8.04 3.79
CA ARG A 16 6.25 8.87 3.10
C ARG A 16 5.96 8.91 1.59
N ASN A 17 5.70 7.75 0.98
CA ASN A 17 5.40 7.69 -0.44
C ASN A 17 4.07 8.39 -0.78
N VAL A 18 3.03 8.29 0.08
CA VAL A 18 1.78 9.07 -0.04
C VAL A 18 2.04 10.57 -0.15
N LYS A 19 3.03 11.10 0.60
CA LYS A 19 3.43 12.50 0.50
C LYS A 19 4.16 12.79 -0.81
N GLU A 20 5.10 11.92 -1.21
CA GLU A 20 5.89 12.06 -2.44
C GLU A 20 5.02 12.08 -3.70
N VAL A 21 4.00 11.22 -3.77
CA VAL A 21 3.07 11.18 -4.93
C VAL A 21 2.00 12.28 -4.87
N GLY A 22 2.05 13.19 -3.89
CA GLY A 22 1.12 14.32 -3.78
C GLY A 22 -0.27 13.95 -3.25
N LEU A 23 -0.44 12.77 -2.65
CA LEU A 23 -1.71 12.34 -2.07
C LEU A 23 -1.97 12.91 -0.67
N GLN A 24 -1.02 13.59 -0.03
CA GLN A 24 -1.16 14.08 1.35
C GLN A 24 -2.41 14.95 1.57
N THR A 25 -2.66 15.93 0.69
CA THR A 25 -3.82 16.82 0.81
C THR A 25 -5.14 16.10 0.54
N THR A 26 -5.11 15.05 -0.28
CA THR A 26 -6.29 14.22 -0.59
C THR A 26 -6.56 13.23 0.53
N TYR A 27 -5.51 12.68 1.13
CA TYR A 27 -5.54 11.90 2.36
C TYR A 27 -6.24 12.75 3.44
N GLU A 28 -5.66 13.87 3.85
CA GLU A 28 -6.20 14.70 4.94
C GLU A 28 -7.65 15.21 4.74
N ARG A 29 -8.16 15.31 3.50
CA ARG A 29 -9.44 15.98 3.19
C ARG A 29 -10.57 15.10 2.65
N ARG A 30 -10.30 13.89 2.13
CA ARG A 30 -11.34 13.02 1.51
C ARG A 30 -11.39 11.64 2.14
N GLU A 31 -12.49 11.34 2.83
CA GLU A 31 -12.73 10.05 3.51
C GLU A 31 -12.63 8.81 2.60
N SER A 32 -13.02 8.89 1.33
CA SER A 32 -13.04 7.74 0.42
C SER A 32 -11.64 7.31 -0.03
N VAL A 33 -10.76 8.27 -0.33
CA VAL A 33 -9.34 8.04 -0.66
C VAL A 33 -8.56 7.59 0.59
N HIS A 34 -8.96 8.11 1.75
CA HIS A 34 -8.54 7.65 3.07
C HIS A 34 -8.79 6.16 3.30
N GLY A 35 -9.92 5.61 2.82
CA GLY A 35 -10.28 4.21 3.03
C GLY A 35 -9.32 3.22 2.39
N LEU A 36 -8.87 3.48 1.15
CA LEU A 36 -7.95 2.59 0.45
C LEU A 36 -6.54 2.63 1.05
N ILE A 37 -6.02 3.82 1.34
CA ILE A 37 -4.69 3.97 1.95
C ILE A 37 -4.67 3.36 3.37
N ARG A 38 -5.74 3.50 4.16
CA ARG A 38 -5.83 2.84 5.47
C ARG A 38 -5.87 1.31 5.36
N LYS A 39 -6.61 0.77 4.39
CA LYS A 39 -6.62 -0.68 4.12
C LYS A 39 -5.26 -1.18 3.65
N LEU A 40 -4.55 -0.38 2.85
CA LEU A 40 -3.17 -0.65 2.46
C LEU A 40 -2.25 -0.64 3.68
N LEU A 41 -2.34 0.36 4.56
CA LEU A 41 -1.57 0.41 5.81
C LEU A 41 -1.86 -0.79 6.73
N ALA A 42 -3.08 -1.33 6.69
CA ALA A 42 -3.49 -2.48 7.49
C ALA A 42 -3.07 -3.85 6.91
N LEU A 43 -2.50 -3.87 5.70
CA LEU A 43 -2.14 -5.09 4.98
C LEU A 43 -1.23 -6.06 5.79
N PRO A 44 -0.22 -5.61 6.55
CA PRO A 44 0.64 -6.51 7.33
C PRO A 44 -0.07 -7.21 8.50
N PHE A 45 -1.28 -6.77 8.88
CA PHE A 45 -2.06 -7.43 9.94
C PHE A 45 -2.85 -8.64 9.42
N LEU A 46 -2.81 -8.91 8.12
CA LEU A 46 -3.37 -10.12 7.54
C LEU A 46 -2.37 -11.28 7.66
N PRO A 47 -2.85 -12.53 7.75
CA PRO A 47 -1.98 -13.69 7.59
C PRO A 47 -1.25 -13.64 6.23
N GLY A 48 0.04 -13.94 6.23
CA GLY A 48 0.91 -13.84 5.05
C GLY A 48 0.32 -14.38 3.74
N PRO A 49 -0.30 -15.58 3.72
CA PRO A 49 -0.93 -16.13 2.51
C PRO A 49 -2.07 -15.29 1.93
N HIS A 50 -2.71 -14.42 2.71
CA HIS A 50 -3.82 -13.58 2.26
C HIS A 50 -3.37 -12.20 1.77
N ILE A 51 -2.14 -11.79 2.06
CA ILE A 51 -1.61 -10.47 1.71
C ILE A 51 -1.65 -10.21 0.20
N PRO A 52 -1.15 -11.10 -0.68
CA PRO A 52 -1.13 -10.84 -2.13
C PRO A 52 -2.55 -10.62 -2.69
N ARG A 53 -3.47 -11.52 -2.37
CA ARG A 53 -4.87 -11.42 -2.82
C ARG A 53 -5.56 -10.16 -2.29
N ALA A 54 -5.32 -9.78 -1.04
CA ALA A 54 -5.87 -8.57 -0.46
C ALA A 54 -5.29 -7.31 -1.13
N PHE A 55 -3.99 -7.33 -1.46
CA PHE A 55 -3.34 -6.26 -2.20
C PHE A 55 -3.91 -6.10 -3.61
N ASP A 56 -4.06 -7.18 -4.39
CA ASP A 56 -4.67 -7.16 -5.72
C ASP A 56 -6.06 -6.52 -5.69
N CYS A 57 -6.91 -6.94 -4.74
CA CYS A 57 -8.25 -6.38 -4.55
C CYS A 57 -8.27 -4.88 -4.23
N LEU A 58 -7.20 -4.36 -3.62
CA LEU A 58 -7.02 -2.93 -3.35
C LEU A 58 -6.45 -2.20 -4.57
N ARG A 59 -5.53 -2.83 -5.32
CA ARG A 59 -4.96 -2.31 -6.57
C ARG A 59 -6.04 -2.09 -7.63
N ASP A 60 -6.92 -3.05 -7.84
CA ASP A 60 -8.02 -2.92 -8.83
C ASP A 60 -8.92 -1.72 -8.52
N LYS A 61 -9.15 -1.43 -7.22
CA LYS A 61 -9.91 -0.25 -6.79
C LYS A 61 -9.12 1.04 -6.98
N ALA A 62 -7.81 0.99 -6.80
CA ALA A 62 -6.91 2.12 -7.01
C ALA A 62 -6.80 2.50 -8.50
N GLU A 63 -6.84 1.53 -9.42
CA GLU A 63 -6.80 1.78 -10.87
C GLU A 63 -7.96 2.64 -11.36
N ALA A 64 -9.15 2.47 -10.77
CA ALA A 64 -10.32 3.30 -11.06
C ALA A 64 -10.28 4.70 -10.43
N ASN A 65 -9.24 5.04 -9.66
CA ASN A 65 -9.07 6.35 -9.01
C ASN A 65 -8.13 7.26 -9.81
N THR A 66 -7.12 7.85 -9.16
CA THR A 66 -6.25 8.87 -9.74
C THR A 66 -4.89 8.28 -10.12
N ALA A 67 -4.14 8.98 -11.00
CA ALA A 67 -2.80 8.56 -11.41
C ALA A 67 -1.85 8.41 -10.20
N GLN A 68 -1.96 9.27 -9.20
CA GLN A 68 -1.17 9.20 -7.97
C GLN A 68 -1.45 7.93 -7.17
N MET A 69 -2.69 7.44 -7.17
CA MET A 69 -3.02 6.18 -6.49
C MET A 69 -2.40 4.99 -7.20
N ARG A 70 -2.41 4.99 -8.54
CA ARG A 70 -1.70 3.97 -9.32
C ARG A 70 -0.21 3.94 -8.99
N SER A 71 0.45 5.11 -8.95
CA SER A 71 1.86 5.21 -8.58
C SER A 71 2.17 4.72 -7.16
N LEU A 72 1.28 4.97 -6.19
CA LEU A 72 1.45 4.43 -4.82
C LEU A 72 1.38 2.91 -4.79
N PHE A 73 0.42 2.31 -5.51
CA PHE A 73 0.26 0.86 -5.54
C PHE A 73 1.39 0.18 -6.30
N GLU A 74 1.84 0.74 -7.42
CA GLU A 74 3.01 0.28 -8.16
C GLU A 74 4.28 0.30 -7.30
N TYR A 75 4.50 1.37 -6.51
CA TYR A 75 5.59 1.41 -5.54
C TYR A 75 5.51 0.27 -4.53
N VAL A 76 4.33 0.02 -3.95
CA VAL A 76 4.16 -1.04 -2.95
C VAL A 76 4.38 -2.41 -3.56
N GLU A 77 3.83 -2.65 -4.74
CA GLU A 77 3.95 -3.91 -5.47
C GLU A 77 5.41 -4.27 -5.68
N ILE A 78 6.18 -3.40 -6.33
CA ILE A 78 7.59 -3.64 -6.65
C ILE A 78 8.45 -3.79 -5.39
N GLN A 79 8.22 -2.96 -4.38
CA GLN A 79 9.12 -2.89 -3.21
C GLN A 79 8.79 -3.90 -2.11
N TRP A 80 7.53 -4.33 -1.99
CA TRP A 80 7.06 -5.11 -0.84
C TRP A 80 6.33 -6.40 -1.21
N ILE A 81 5.71 -6.48 -2.39
CA ILE A 81 4.97 -7.67 -2.82
C ILE A 81 5.82 -8.55 -3.76
N GLU A 82 6.51 -7.95 -4.72
CA GLU A 82 7.30 -8.68 -5.73
C GLU A 82 8.80 -8.71 -5.42
N SER A 83 9.26 -7.88 -4.48
CA SER A 83 10.68 -7.78 -4.19
C SER A 83 11.26 -9.13 -3.76
N SER A 84 12.23 -9.61 -4.53
CA SER A 84 13.05 -10.80 -4.23
C SER A 84 13.96 -10.59 -3.03
N LEU A 85 13.95 -9.42 -2.38
CA LEU A 85 14.57 -9.23 -1.06
C LEU A 85 13.97 -10.16 0.01
N TRP A 86 12.82 -10.78 -0.28
CA TRP A 86 12.08 -11.66 0.61
C TRP A 86 12.01 -13.12 0.14
N SER A 87 12.69 -13.49 -0.95
CA SER A 87 12.88 -14.89 -1.33
C SER A 87 14.09 -15.46 -0.59
N GLU A 88 13.86 -16.41 0.32
CA GLU A 88 14.88 -17.37 0.77
C GLU A 88 15.39 -18.22 -0.40
#